data_AF-I2CR23-F1
#
_entry.id   AF-I2CR23-F1
#
_cell.length_a   1.000
_cell.length_b   1.000
_cell.length_c   1.000
_cell.angle_alpha   90.00
_cell.angle_beta   90.00
_cell.angle_gamma   90.00
#
_symmetry.space_group_name_H-M   'P 1'
#
loop_
_entity.id
_entity.type
_entity.pdbx_description
1 polymer ?
#
loop_
_entity_poly.entity_id
_entity_poly.type
_entity_poly.pdbx_seq_one_letter_code
_entity_poly.pdbx_strand_id
1 'polypeptide(L)'
;MTELFVRLVKESLNEVTYLASVAELHYGLKATELGLELTFHGLSDKLLRLVELVLRRLLVREGGSEGGKEDPLFPSSCAGLSSSPQAVRFAAQKEALIRVYANGNMKPSRHARNLRLGVLKEKMWQCEELEREARSLTLEAVAAFAPRLLEALQVDGLYQGNCDRADARALQSLLLSLLQLAGTRPVSPAAYPSNRIAVLPPGHNLLLAAESVDAGERNSALEAYWQLGPDTIERRVVVQMLEKLMEEPLYDTLRTKEQLGYSVSCGLRMTNGILGLAVKIQSERYEPEHLHARLEVFLQSFHASMSTLPPSVYARQLVALAQNKLQRDASLNEEAGRYWAEIVDRRFQFDVGPWEARRLLSVSLAQVLALFEESVGVNAEKARHAAVYVTGRACRSRRGGRGGREKEGFARSGKATEGEGGKEAMEGTQTPTQAPAETPLSDGSVVKPEKKLGPLLLSAKVRSLARISERMGGPVAVDAPNGGGHGREGGTEPEFYPNLT
;
A
#
# COMPACT_ATOMS: atom_id res chain seq x y z
N MET A 1 -1.06 -16.76 12.68
CA MET A 1 -1.38 -16.79 14.13
C MET A 1 -1.49 -15.39 14.72
N THR A 2 -0.48 -14.51 14.60
CA THR A 2 -0.48 -13.11 15.11
C THR A 2 -1.77 -12.34 14.86
N GLU A 3 -2.29 -12.33 13.63
CA GLU A 3 -3.54 -11.63 13.28
C GLU A 3 -4.78 -12.18 14.01
N LEU A 4 -4.85 -13.49 14.29
CA LEU A 4 -5.92 -14.06 15.13
C LEU A 4 -5.75 -13.68 16.60
N PHE A 5 -4.53 -13.68 17.13
CA PHE A 5 -4.26 -13.23 18.48
C PHE A 5 -4.69 -11.77 18.68
N VAL A 6 -4.30 -10.87 17.76
CA VAL A 6 -4.74 -9.47 17.75
C VAL A 6 -6.27 -9.36 17.73
N ARG A 7 -6.97 -10.15 16.89
CA ARG A 7 -8.44 -10.16 16.83
C ARG A 7 -9.09 -10.62 18.13
N LEU A 8 -8.56 -11.68 18.75
CA LEU A 8 -9.04 -12.16 20.05
C LEU A 8 -8.84 -11.12 21.15
N VAL A 9 -7.67 -10.45 21.19
CA VAL A 9 -7.40 -9.36 22.13
C VAL A 9 -8.42 -8.23 21.95
N LYS A 10 -8.64 -7.75 20.72
CA LYS A 10 -9.62 -6.71 20.41
C LYS A 10 -11.05 -7.11 20.77
N GLU A 11 -11.46 -8.33 20.43
CA GLU A 11 -12.78 -8.87 20.78
C GLU A 11 -12.99 -8.88 22.30
N SER A 12 -11.98 -9.34 23.06
CA SER A 12 -12.05 -9.39 24.52
C SER A 12 -12.09 -8.01 25.20
N LEU A 13 -11.63 -6.97 24.49
CA LEU A 13 -11.59 -5.59 24.95
C LEU A 13 -12.83 -4.80 24.54
N ASN A 14 -13.57 -5.27 23.53
CA ASN A 14 -14.60 -4.50 22.82
C ASN A 14 -15.63 -3.85 23.77
N GLU A 15 -16.21 -4.63 24.68
CA GLU A 15 -17.18 -4.16 25.67
C GLU A 15 -16.60 -3.08 26.61
N VAL A 16 -15.38 -3.28 27.11
CA VAL A 16 -14.74 -2.36 28.06
C VAL A 16 -14.26 -1.08 27.38
N THR A 17 -13.81 -1.18 26.13
CA THR A 17 -13.33 -0.05 25.32
C THR A 17 -14.45 0.70 24.57
N TYR A 18 -15.68 0.20 24.60
CA TYR A 18 -16.86 0.92 24.10
C TYR A 18 -17.08 2.22 24.88
N LEU A 19 -17.09 2.16 26.22
CA LEU A 19 -17.23 3.36 27.06
C LEU A 19 -16.06 4.32 26.92
N ALA A 20 -14.84 3.82 26.68
CA ALA A 20 -13.70 4.66 26.35
C ALA A 20 -13.93 5.42 25.02
N SER A 21 -14.47 4.73 24.00
CA SER A 21 -14.78 5.35 22.71
C SER A 21 -15.89 6.41 22.79
N VAL A 22 -16.88 6.21 23.67
CA VAL A 22 -17.91 7.23 23.98
C VAL A 22 -17.32 8.44 24.71
N ALA A 23 -16.18 8.26 25.40
CA ALA A 23 -15.43 9.33 26.08
C ALA A 23 -14.31 9.93 25.20
N GLU A 24 -14.37 9.77 23.87
CA GLU A 24 -13.35 10.24 22.91
C GLU A 24 -11.93 9.69 23.21
N LEU A 25 -11.85 8.41 23.61
CA LEU A 25 -10.61 7.66 23.84
C LEU A 25 -10.59 6.41 22.95
N HIS A 26 -9.63 6.35 22.04
CA HIS A 26 -9.53 5.28 21.06
C HIS A 26 -8.17 4.60 21.10
N TYR A 27 -8.16 3.31 20.75
CA TYR A 27 -6.95 2.54 20.55
C TYR A 27 -6.97 1.78 19.21
N GLY A 28 -5.81 1.68 18.60
CA GLY A 28 -5.53 0.76 17.52
C GLY A 28 -4.64 -0.38 18.03
N LEU A 29 -4.95 -1.60 17.60
CA LEU A 29 -4.04 -2.74 17.67
C LEU A 29 -4.08 -3.44 16.30
N LYS A 30 -2.91 -3.66 15.69
CA LYS A 30 -2.76 -4.37 14.42
C LYS A 30 -1.48 -5.22 14.43
N ALA A 31 -1.49 -6.33 13.71
CA ALA A 31 -0.27 -7.05 13.37
C ALA A 31 0.49 -6.29 12.28
N THR A 32 1.82 -6.31 12.35
CA THR A 32 2.72 -5.79 11.31
C THR A 32 3.71 -6.89 10.89
N GLU A 33 4.52 -6.63 9.86
CA GLU A 33 5.56 -7.56 9.43
C GLU A 33 6.69 -7.73 10.46
N LEU A 34 6.86 -6.75 11.36
CA LEU A 34 7.90 -6.74 12.39
C LEU A 34 7.38 -7.16 13.78
N GLY A 35 6.06 -7.26 13.96
CA GLY A 35 5.43 -7.62 15.24
C GLY A 35 4.02 -7.07 15.39
N LEU A 36 3.85 -6.17 16.37
CA LEU A 36 2.60 -5.52 16.71
C LEU A 36 2.77 -4.00 16.67
N GLU A 37 1.74 -3.28 16.25
CA GLU A 37 1.66 -1.83 16.43
C GLU A 37 0.43 -1.51 17.28
N LEU A 38 0.64 -0.69 18.31
CA LEU A 38 -0.41 -0.10 19.13
C LEU A 38 -0.42 1.41 18.92
N THR A 39 -1.62 1.98 18.78
CA THR A 39 -1.83 3.42 18.76
C THR A 39 -2.89 3.79 19.78
N PHE A 40 -2.75 4.96 20.41
CA PHE A 40 -3.70 5.47 21.39
C PHE A 40 -3.88 6.96 21.12
N HIS A 41 -5.12 7.43 21.03
CA HIS A 41 -5.44 8.84 20.78
C HIS A 41 -6.75 9.23 21.46
N GLY A 42 -6.89 10.51 21.79
CA GLY A 42 -8.03 11.02 22.55
C GLY A 42 -7.63 12.03 23.62
N LEU A 43 -8.54 12.30 24.54
CA LEU A 43 -8.33 13.21 25.68
C LEU A 43 -7.27 12.67 26.68
N SER A 44 -6.30 13.49 27.07
CA SER A 44 -5.12 12.99 27.82
C SER A 44 -5.44 12.45 29.23
N ASP A 45 -6.40 13.04 29.95
CA ASP A 45 -6.75 12.74 31.36
C ASP A 45 -6.95 11.24 31.68
N LYS A 46 -7.54 10.46 30.77
CA LYS A 46 -7.78 9.01 30.97
C LYS A 46 -7.07 8.13 29.93
N LEU A 47 -6.27 8.72 29.05
CA LEU A 47 -5.56 7.98 28.00
C LEU A 47 -4.58 6.95 28.58
N LEU A 48 -3.81 7.31 29.61
CA LEU A 48 -2.88 6.39 30.27
C LEU A 48 -3.59 5.19 30.92
N ARG A 49 -4.84 5.37 31.38
CA ARG A 49 -5.65 4.28 31.95
C ARG A 49 -6.17 3.33 30.87
N LEU A 50 -6.51 3.84 29.67
CA LEU A 50 -6.80 3.01 28.51
C LEU A 50 -5.54 2.23 28.07
N VAL A 51 -4.37 2.88 28.05
CA VAL A 51 -3.09 2.22 27.74
C VAL A 51 -2.81 1.07 28.71
N GLU A 52 -2.92 1.30 30.02
CA GLU A 52 -2.76 0.23 31.03
C GLU A 52 -3.70 -0.94 30.75
N LEU A 53 -4.98 -0.66 30.50
CA LEU A 53 -6.01 -1.68 30.30
C LEU A 53 -5.74 -2.55 29.06
N VAL A 54 -5.36 -1.94 27.94
CA VAL A 54 -5.04 -2.65 26.70
C VAL A 54 -3.73 -3.42 26.83
N LEU A 55 -2.68 -2.82 27.41
CA LEU A 55 -1.39 -3.48 27.60
C LEU A 55 -1.47 -4.64 28.60
N ARG A 56 -2.24 -4.52 29.69
CA ARG A 56 -2.49 -5.63 30.62
C ARG A 56 -3.15 -6.80 29.90
N ARG A 57 -4.21 -6.56 29.13
CA ARG A 57 -4.89 -7.63 28.37
C ARG A 57 -4.01 -8.25 27.28
N LEU A 58 -3.09 -7.49 26.69
CA LEU A 58 -2.18 -7.98 25.66
C LEU A 58 -1.02 -8.81 26.24
N LEU A 59 -0.41 -8.35 27.34
CA LEU A 59 0.86 -8.88 27.87
C LEU A 59 0.67 -9.85 29.04
N VAL A 60 -0.29 -9.59 29.93
CA VAL A 60 -0.43 -10.29 31.21
C VAL A 60 -1.51 -11.36 31.10
N ARG A 61 -1.15 -12.61 31.42
CA ARG A 61 -2.12 -13.72 31.45
C ARG A 61 -2.80 -13.82 32.80
N GLU A 62 -4.10 -13.53 32.83
CA GLU A 62 -4.96 -13.74 34.00
C GLU A 62 -5.30 -15.24 34.11
N GLY A 63 -4.45 -16.02 34.78
CA GLY A 63 -4.61 -17.50 34.79
C GLY A 63 -3.78 -18.27 35.81
N GLY A 64 -3.39 -17.65 36.93
CA GLY A 64 -2.54 -18.28 37.95
C GLY A 64 -2.94 -17.91 39.38
N SER A 65 -3.42 -18.90 40.13
CA SER A 65 -3.53 -18.98 41.60
C SER A 65 -4.38 -17.96 42.39
N GLU A 66 -4.62 -16.72 41.93
CA GLU A 66 -5.34 -15.72 42.74
C GLU A 66 -6.60 -15.18 42.04
N GLY A 67 -7.78 -15.51 42.59
CA GLY A 67 -9.06 -14.90 42.23
C GLY A 67 -10.00 -15.71 41.33
N GLY A 68 -9.59 -16.88 40.82
CA GLY A 68 -10.48 -17.86 40.18
C GLY A 68 -11.15 -17.43 38.86
N LYS A 69 -10.76 -16.29 38.27
CA LYS A 69 -11.23 -15.86 36.94
C LYS A 69 -10.44 -16.59 35.86
N GLU A 70 -11.14 -17.08 34.83
CA GLU A 70 -10.52 -17.67 33.65
C GLU A 70 -9.87 -16.61 32.76
N ASP A 71 -8.83 -17.01 32.03
CA ASP A 71 -8.18 -16.19 31.00
C ASP A 71 -9.23 -15.78 29.93
N PRO A 72 -9.42 -14.47 29.68
CA PRO A 72 -10.47 -13.97 28.80
C PRO A 72 -10.21 -14.23 27.31
N LEU A 73 -8.97 -14.63 26.96
CA LEU A 73 -8.53 -14.95 25.60
C LEU A 73 -8.54 -16.47 25.33
N PHE A 74 -8.11 -17.26 26.31
CA PHE A 74 -7.85 -18.69 26.13
C PHE A 74 -8.42 -19.52 27.30
N PRO A 75 -9.03 -20.69 27.03
CA PRO A 75 -9.56 -21.53 28.10
C PRO A 75 -8.44 -22.13 28.97
N SER A 76 -8.73 -22.32 30.25
CA SER A 76 -7.85 -22.94 31.24
C SER A 76 -7.57 -24.43 30.97
N SER A 77 -8.50 -25.11 30.29
CA SER A 77 -8.42 -26.51 29.89
C SER A 77 -8.99 -26.73 28.48
N CYS A 78 -8.44 -27.71 27.77
CA CYS A 78 -8.91 -28.12 26.45
C CYS A 78 -10.06 -29.15 26.49
N ALA A 79 -10.52 -29.56 27.68
CA ALA A 79 -11.66 -30.47 27.80
C ALA A 79 -12.97 -29.73 27.51
N GLY A 80 -13.74 -30.20 26.52
CA GLY A 80 -15.05 -29.61 26.17
C GLY A 80 -15.01 -28.38 25.24
N LEU A 81 -13.89 -28.15 24.55
CA LEU A 81 -13.62 -26.97 23.69
C LEU A 81 -14.79 -26.43 22.85
N SER A 82 -15.60 -27.30 22.22
CA SER A 82 -16.56 -26.87 21.18
C SER A 82 -17.68 -25.93 21.65
N SER A 83 -17.90 -25.76 22.95
CA SER A 83 -18.97 -24.91 23.51
C SER A 83 -18.47 -23.77 24.41
N SER A 84 -17.15 -23.59 24.59
CA SER A 84 -16.64 -22.50 25.44
C SER A 84 -16.79 -21.12 24.76
N PRO A 85 -17.04 -20.04 25.51
CA PRO A 85 -17.13 -18.68 24.94
C PRO A 85 -15.88 -18.28 24.14
N GLN A 86 -14.69 -18.67 24.60
CA GLN A 86 -13.41 -18.44 23.94
C GLN A 86 -13.34 -19.17 22.59
N ALA A 87 -13.81 -20.44 22.50
CA ALA A 87 -13.83 -21.19 21.25
C ALA A 87 -14.86 -20.64 20.24
N VAL A 88 -16.03 -20.19 20.70
CA VAL A 88 -17.03 -19.53 19.84
C VAL A 88 -16.47 -18.22 19.26
N ARG A 89 -15.85 -17.37 20.10
CA ARG A 89 -15.15 -16.15 19.65
C ARG A 89 -14.03 -16.46 18.65
N PHE A 90 -13.22 -17.49 18.93
CA PHE A 90 -12.16 -17.94 18.02
C PHE A 90 -12.70 -18.39 16.67
N ALA A 91 -13.75 -19.22 16.65
CA ALA A 91 -14.36 -19.70 15.41
C ALA A 91 -14.90 -18.52 14.56
N ALA A 92 -15.59 -17.57 15.19
CA ALA A 92 -16.09 -16.37 14.53
C ALA A 92 -14.95 -15.49 13.97
N GLN A 93 -13.91 -15.21 14.76
CA GLN A 93 -12.78 -14.38 14.32
C GLN A 93 -11.90 -15.08 13.27
N LYS A 94 -11.78 -16.41 13.33
CA LYS A 94 -11.12 -17.25 12.31
C LYS A 94 -11.87 -17.20 10.97
N GLU A 95 -13.19 -17.40 10.99
CA GLU A 95 -14.03 -17.33 9.79
C GLU A 95 -14.00 -15.91 9.17
N ALA A 96 -14.09 -14.87 10.01
CA ALA A 96 -13.94 -13.49 9.55
C ALA A 96 -12.56 -13.22 8.91
N LEU A 97 -11.48 -13.76 9.48
CA LEU A 97 -10.14 -13.61 8.91
C LEU A 97 -9.97 -14.36 7.59
N ILE A 98 -10.50 -15.59 7.48
CA ILE A 98 -10.48 -16.37 6.23
C ILE A 98 -11.16 -15.58 5.10
N ARG A 99 -12.31 -14.94 5.37
CA ARG A 99 -12.98 -14.06 4.40
C ARG A 99 -12.15 -12.83 4.04
N VAL A 100 -11.42 -12.22 4.99
CA VAL A 100 -10.52 -11.10 4.70
C VAL A 100 -9.39 -11.51 3.75
N TYR A 101 -8.83 -12.72 3.90
CA TYR A 101 -7.81 -13.24 2.99
C TYR A 101 -8.38 -13.63 1.62
N ALA A 102 -9.49 -14.37 1.57
CA ALA A 102 -10.18 -14.70 0.31
C ALA A 102 -10.55 -13.44 -0.50
N ASN A 103 -10.99 -12.38 0.19
CA ASN A 103 -11.34 -11.10 -0.43
C ASN A 103 -10.11 -10.19 -0.67
N GLY A 104 -8.91 -10.63 -0.28
CA GLY A 104 -7.67 -9.84 -0.29
C GLY A 104 -7.23 -9.41 -1.69
N ASN A 105 -7.49 -10.26 -2.70
CA ASN A 105 -7.13 -10.04 -4.11
C ASN A 105 -8.35 -9.75 -5.02
N MET A 106 -9.55 -9.52 -4.47
CA MET A 106 -10.76 -9.27 -5.27
C MET A 106 -10.70 -8.03 -6.17
N LYS A 107 -10.08 -6.93 -5.71
CA LYS A 107 -9.92 -5.71 -6.52
C LYS A 107 -8.67 -5.84 -7.41
N PRO A 108 -8.75 -5.71 -8.74
CA PRO A 108 -7.60 -5.88 -9.65
C PRO A 108 -6.38 -5.02 -9.29
N SER A 109 -6.59 -3.75 -8.96
CA SER A 109 -5.53 -2.82 -8.52
C SER A 109 -4.90 -3.17 -7.17
N ARG A 110 -5.60 -3.92 -6.31
CA ARG A 110 -5.04 -4.46 -5.05
C ARG A 110 -4.25 -5.74 -5.31
N HIS A 111 -4.76 -6.62 -6.18
CA HIS A 111 -4.08 -7.83 -6.62
C HIS A 111 -2.76 -7.49 -7.32
N ALA A 112 -2.75 -6.53 -8.25
CA ALA A 112 -1.54 -6.06 -8.93
C ALA A 112 -0.46 -5.59 -7.95
N ARG A 113 -0.85 -4.76 -6.97
CA ARG A 113 0.04 -4.31 -5.89
C ARG A 113 0.59 -5.47 -5.06
N ASN A 114 -0.24 -6.46 -4.73
CA ASN A 114 0.17 -7.61 -3.94
C ASN A 114 1.14 -8.53 -4.72
N LEU A 115 0.92 -8.75 -6.01
CA LEU A 115 1.85 -9.47 -6.89
C LEU A 115 3.21 -8.75 -7.00
N ARG A 116 3.19 -7.43 -7.22
CA ARG A 116 4.40 -6.59 -7.26
C ARG A 116 5.20 -6.71 -5.96
N LEU A 117 4.54 -6.52 -4.81
CA LEU A 117 5.19 -6.62 -3.51
C LEU A 117 5.64 -8.05 -3.19
N GLY A 118 4.94 -9.08 -3.67
CA GLY A 118 5.31 -10.48 -3.50
C GLY A 118 6.59 -10.92 -4.22
N VAL A 119 7.01 -10.18 -5.26
CA VAL A 119 8.32 -10.39 -5.90
C VAL A 119 9.39 -9.47 -5.32
N LEU A 120 9.01 -8.30 -4.80
CA LEU A 120 9.96 -7.34 -4.22
C LEU A 120 10.35 -7.68 -2.77
N LYS A 121 9.43 -8.08 -1.91
CA LYS A 121 9.70 -8.22 -0.46
C LYS A 121 10.23 -9.63 -0.15
N GLU A 122 11.32 -9.71 0.63
CA GLU A 122 11.90 -10.98 1.09
C GLU A 122 10.87 -11.86 1.84
N LYS A 123 10.00 -11.22 2.62
CA LYS A 123 8.98 -11.86 3.45
C LYS A 123 7.62 -11.26 3.15
N MET A 124 6.88 -11.89 2.24
CA MET A 124 5.48 -11.58 1.99
C MET A 124 4.72 -12.85 1.60
N TRP A 125 3.61 -13.11 2.29
CA TRP A 125 2.74 -14.27 2.05
C TRP A 125 1.58 -13.88 1.15
N GLN A 126 1.23 -14.74 0.19
CA GLN A 126 0.08 -14.47 -0.68
C GLN A 126 -1.25 -14.69 0.05
N CYS A 127 -2.29 -13.99 -0.38
CA CYS A 127 -3.61 -14.05 0.27
C CYS A 127 -4.18 -15.48 0.30
N GLU A 128 -3.99 -16.22 -0.78
CA GLU A 128 -4.43 -17.60 -0.97
C GLU A 128 -3.68 -18.58 -0.05
N GLU A 129 -2.41 -18.29 0.25
CA GLU A 129 -1.61 -19.06 1.21
C GLU A 129 -2.05 -18.77 2.64
N LEU A 130 -2.21 -17.48 2.98
CA LEU A 130 -2.71 -17.04 4.29
C LEU A 130 -4.12 -17.60 4.57
N GLU A 131 -4.99 -17.64 3.56
CA GLU A 131 -6.32 -18.26 3.65
C GLU A 131 -6.23 -19.77 3.93
N ARG A 132 -5.43 -20.50 3.15
CA ARG A 132 -5.23 -21.95 3.31
C ARG A 132 -4.71 -22.29 4.69
N GLU A 133 -3.65 -21.61 5.15
CA GLU A 133 -3.09 -21.84 6.48
C GLU A 133 -4.07 -21.41 7.57
N ALA A 134 -4.80 -20.30 7.42
CA ALA A 134 -5.80 -19.87 8.41
C ALA A 134 -6.91 -20.92 8.63
N ARG A 135 -7.30 -21.68 7.59
CA ARG A 135 -8.30 -22.76 7.70
C ARG A 135 -7.83 -23.89 8.64
N SER A 136 -6.54 -24.20 8.72
CA SER A 136 -6.01 -25.26 9.58
C SER A 136 -5.76 -24.83 11.04
N LEU A 137 -5.64 -23.53 11.32
CA LEU A 137 -5.33 -23.02 12.66
C LEU A 137 -6.38 -23.41 13.72
N THR A 138 -5.92 -23.84 14.89
CA THR A 138 -6.76 -24.16 16.06
C THR A 138 -6.54 -23.14 17.19
N LEU A 139 -7.43 -23.15 18.19
CA LEU A 139 -7.34 -22.22 19.34
C LEU A 139 -6.10 -22.52 20.18
N GLU A 140 -5.78 -23.80 20.38
CA GLU A 140 -4.66 -24.29 21.17
C GLU A 140 -3.33 -23.86 20.51
N ALA A 141 -3.26 -23.92 19.18
CA ALA A 141 -2.09 -23.46 18.43
C ALA A 141 -1.86 -21.94 18.58
N VAL A 142 -2.93 -21.13 18.64
CA VAL A 142 -2.82 -19.69 18.91
C VAL A 142 -2.50 -19.41 20.38
N ALA A 143 -3.06 -20.18 21.32
CA ALA A 143 -2.80 -20.08 22.76
C ALA A 143 -1.34 -20.44 23.12
N ALA A 144 -0.75 -21.42 22.43
CA ALA A 144 0.67 -21.79 22.57
C ALA A 144 1.61 -20.81 21.84
N PHE A 145 1.14 -20.14 20.79
CA PHE A 145 1.89 -19.13 20.04
C PHE A 145 1.97 -17.79 20.77
N ALA A 146 0.87 -17.33 21.39
CA ALA A 146 0.78 -16.03 22.06
C ALA A 146 1.93 -15.73 23.05
N PRO A 147 2.30 -16.60 24.01
CA PRO A 147 3.42 -16.33 24.91
C PRO A 147 4.76 -16.27 24.17
N ARG A 148 4.95 -17.05 23.10
CA ARG A 148 6.19 -17.03 22.29
C ARG A 148 6.35 -15.76 21.46
N LEU A 149 5.24 -15.15 21.04
CA LEU A 149 5.23 -13.84 20.37
C LEU A 149 5.69 -12.71 21.31
N LEU A 150 5.36 -12.83 22.61
CA LEU A 150 5.58 -11.80 23.63
C LEU A 150 6.78 -12.11 24.55
N GLU A 151 7.46 -13.24 24.33
CA GLU A 151 8.59 -13.71 25.14
C GLU A 151 9.75 -12.70 25.11
N ALA A 152 10.05 -12.13 23.94
CA ALA A 152 11.07 -11.12 23.77
C ALA A 152 10.58 -9.99 22.85
N LEU A 153 10.65 -8.75 23.31
CA LEU A 153 10.22 -7.56 22.54
C LEU A 153 11.29 -6.47 22.51
N GLN A 154 11.31 -5.70 21.43
CA GLN A 154 11.88 -4.34 21.37
C GLN A 154 10.68 -3.40 21.19
N VAL A 155 10.63 -2.31 21.96
CA VAL A 155 9.53 -1.34 21.86
C VAL A 155 10.10 0.02 21.48
N ASP A 156 9.79 0.42 20.25
CA ASP A 156 10.02 1.77 19.75
C ASP A 156 8.67 2.52 19.88
N GLY A 157 8.65 3.79 20.33
CA GLY A 157 7.40 4.47 20.70
C GLY A 157 7.45 5.99 20.57
N LEU A 158 6.31 6.58 20.21
CA LEU A 158 6.08 8.02 20.10
C LEU A 158 5.00 8.42 21.12
N TYR A 159 5.24 9.50 21.86
CA TYR A 159 4.27 10.09 22.78
C TYR A 159 4.27 11.61 22.59
N GLN A 160 3.11 12.16 22.23
CA GLN A 160 2.96 13.51 21.68
C GLN A 160 1.54 14.01 21.93
N GLY A 161 1.39 15.32 22.13
CA GLY A 161 0.10 15.98 22.36
C GLY A 161 0.15 16.89 23.59
N ASN A 162 -0.99 17.02 24.27
CA ASN A 162 -1.08 17.73 25.55
C ASN A 162 -0.51 16.87 26.69
N CYS A 163 0.81 16.80 26.77
CA CYS A 163 1.56 16.03 27.76
C CYS A 163 2.97 16.62 28.01
N ASP A 164 3.59 16.22 29.11
CA ASP A 164 4.95 16.66 29.48
C ASP A 164 5.95 15.49 29.63
N ARG A 165 7.16 15.81 30.13
CA ARG A 165 8.22 14.83 30.37
C ARG A 165 7.97 13.94 31.59
N ALA A 166 7.07 14.30 32.51
CA ALA A 166 6.62 13.42 33.58
C ALA A 166 5.60 12.40 33.06
N ASP A 167 4.63 12.82 32.23
CA ASP A 167 3.66 11.93 31.57
C ASP A 167 4.36 10.85 30.74
N ALA A 168 5.34 11.25 29.92
CA ALA A 168 6.14 10.33 29.12
C ALA A 168 6.89 9.28 29.97
N ARG A 169 7.41 9.69 31.15
CA ARG A 169 8.05 8.78 32.10
C ARG A 169 7.05 7.87 32.82
N ALA A 170 5.84 8.35 33.09
CA ALA A 170 4.77 7.55 33.67
C ALA A 170 4.35 6.43 32.71
N LEU A 171 4.17 6.73 31.43
CA LEU A 171 3.97 5.74 30.37
C LEU A 171 5.13 4.74 30.26
N GLN A 172 6.37 5.22 30.26
CA GLN A 172 7.55 4.35 30.22
C GLN A 172 7.59 3.39 31.42
N SER A 173 7.34 3.91 32.63
CA SER A 173 7.35 3.12 33.88
C SER A 173 6.24 2.08 33.90
N LEU A 174 5.04 2.45 33.47
CA LEU A 174 3.91 1.55 33.29
C LEU A 174 4.27 0.41 32.34
N LEU A 175 4.75 0.74 31.13
CA LEU A 175 5.14 -0.25 30.11
C LEU A 175 6.20 -1.21 30.64
N LEU A 176 7.27 -0.70 31.25
CA LEU A 176 8.33 -1.54 31.83
C LEU A 176 7.80 -2.46 32.94
N SER A 177 6.90 -1.97 33.80
CA SER A 177 6.30 -2.79 34.86
C SER A 177 5.44 -3.94 34.31
N LEU A 178 4.71 -3.69 33.21
CA LEU A 178 3.87 -4.70 32.56
C LEU A 178 4.69 -5.72 31.77
N LEU A 179 5.77 -5.31 31.11
CA LEU A 179 6.73 -6.21 30.46
C LEU A 179 7.43 -7.10 31.49
N GLN A 180 7.86 -6.53 32.63
CA GLN A 180 8.46 -7.28 33.73
C GLN A 180 7.46 -8.28 34.34
N LEU A 181 6.21 -7.87 34.56
CA LEU A 181 5.15 -8.76 35.08
C LEU A 181 4.80 -9.90 34.11
N ALA A 182 4.89 -9.65 32.79
CA ALA A 182 4.72 -10.67 31.76
C ALA A 182 5.94 -11.58 31.56
N GLY A 183 7.09 -11.26 32.19
CA GLY A 183 8.36 -11.96 31.98
C GLY A 183 9.00 -11.70 30.61
N THR A 184 8.57 -10.65 29.89
CA THR A 184 9.10 -10.29 28.58
C THR A 184 10.53 -9.75 28.70
N ARG A 185 11.46 -10.35 27.95
CA ARG A 185 12.87 -9.90 27.88
C ARG A 185 13.13 -8.95 26.70
N PRO A 186 14.16 -8.11 26.74
CA PRO A 186 14.56 -7.33 25.57
C PRO A 186 15.07 -8.22 24.43
N VAL A 187 14.76 -7.86 23.18
CA VAL A 187 15.37 -8.46 21.97
C VAL A 187 16.81 -7.98 21.82
N SER A 188 17.73 -8.86 21.43
CA SER A 188 19.11 -8.45 21.14
C SER A 188 19.17 -7.63 19.85
N PRO A 189 20.03 -6.59 19.74
CA PRO A 189 20.10 -5.76 18.53
C PRO A 189 20.35 -6.55 17.24
N ALA A 190 21.13 -7.63 17.30
CA ALA A 190 21.43 -8.52 16.17
C ALA A 190 20.23 -9.40 15.74
N ALA A 191 19.22 -9.57 16.59
CA ALA A 191 17.99 -10.29 16.27
C ALA A 191 16.89 -9.39 15.69
N TYR A 192 17.14 -8.07 15.55
CA TYR A 192 16.15 -7.17 14.96
C TYR A 192 15.97 -7.48 13.46
N PRO A 193 14.72 -7.65 12.97
CA PRO A 193 14.47 -8.01 11.57
C PRO A 193 14.95 -6.93 10.58
N SER A 194 15.80 -7.33 9.63
CA SER A 194 16.20 -6.51 8.49
C SER A 194 15.11 -6.49 7.41
N ASN A 195 14.68 -5.30 7.00
CA ASN A 195 13.75 -5.10 5.90
C ASN A 195 14.51 -4.96 4.57
N ARG A 196 14.60 -6.05 3.80
CA ARG A 196 15.25 -6.09 2.49
C ARG A 196 14.23 -6.16 1.35
N ILE A 197 14.67 -5.81 0.13
CA ILE A 197 13.91 -6.08 -1.10
C ILE A 197 14.80 -6.70 -2.18
N ALA A 198 14.19 -7.47 -3.07
CA ALA A 198 14.81 -7.96 -4.28
C ALA A 198 15.17 -6.79 -5.22
N VAL A 199 16.40 -6.81 -5.72
CA VAL A 199 16.87 -5.90 -6.77
C VAL A 199 16.39 -6.46 -8.11
N LEU A 200 15.51 -5.73 -8.80
CA LEU A 200 15.07 -6.13 -10.14
C LEU A 200 16.26 -6.01 -11.12
N PRO A 201 16.47 -6.99 -12.03
CA PRO A 201 17.58 -6.95 -12.97
C PRO A 201 17.46 -5.76 -13.94
N PRO A 202 18.57 -5.07 -14.28
CA PRO A 202 18.54 -3.94 -15.21
C PRO A 202 18.29 -4.42 -16.65
N GLY A 203 17.64 -3.60 -17.47
CA GLY A 203 17.36 -3.91 -18.88
C GLY A 203 16.36 -5.05 -19.08
N HIS A 204 15.69 -5.50 -18.02
CA HIS A 204 14.69 -6.57 -18.04
C HIS A 204 13.30 -6.01 -17.74
N ASN A 205 12.33 -6.38 -18.57
CA ASN A 205 10.92 -6.13 -18.33
C ASN A 205 10.30 -7.37 -17.65
N LEU A 206 10.23 -7.36 -16.32
CA LEU A 206 9.53 -8.41 -15.59
C LEU A 206 8.02 -8.25 -15.82
N LEU A 207 7.37 -9.24 -16.44
CA LEU A 207 5.92 -9.28 -16.57
C LEU A 207 5.31 -10.26 -15.54
N LEU A 208 4.46 -9.73 -14.67
CA LEU A 208 3.62 -10.52 -13.76
C LEU A 208 2.18 -10.46 -14.25
N ALA A 209 1.64 -11.58 -14.74
CA ALA A 209 0.28 -11.64 -15.26
C ALA A 209 -0.60 -12.58 -14.43
N ALA A 210 -1.78 -12.11 -14.05
CA ALA A 210 -2.82 -12.87 -13.38
C ALA A 210 -4.21 -12.54 -13.95
N GLU A 211 -5.19 -13.37 -13.64
CA GLU A 211 -6.61 -13.01 -13.81
C GLU A 211 -7.16 -12.47 -12.49
N SER A 212 -8.25 -11.69 -12.56
CA SER A 212 -9.00 -11.29 -11.36
C SER A 212 -9.48 -12.53 -10.61
N VAL A 213 -9.39 -12.51 -9.28
CA VAL A 213 -9.91 -13.60 -8.45
C VAL A 213 -11.43 -13.67 -8.55
N ASP A 214 -12.09 -12.51 -8.62
CA ASP A 214 -13.54 -12.42 -8.88
C ASP A 214 -13.85 -12.70 -10.36
N ALA A 215 -14.71 -13.69 -10.59
CA ALA A 215 -15.19 -14.05 -11.93
C ALA A 215 -16.17 -13.02 -12.52
N GLY A 216 -16.85 -12.24 -11.67
CA GLY A 216 -17.76 -11.15 -12.07
C GLY A 216 -17.04 -9.84 -12.39
N GLU A 217 -15.78 -9.69 -11.99
CA GLU A 217 -15.00 -8.49 -12.22
C GLU A 217 -14.69 -8.31 -13.72
N ARG A 218 -15.06 -7.15 -14.24
CA ARG A 218 -14.84 -6.72 -15.63
C ARG A 218 -13.59 -5.87 -15.78
N ASN A 219 -13.17 -5.23 -14.70
CA ASN A 219 -12.02 -4.34 -14.74
C ASN A 219 -10.72 -5.14 -14.89
N SER A 220 -9.96 -4.81 -15.92
CA SER A 220 -8.54 -5.11 -16.03
C SER A 220 -7.73 -3.99 -15.38
N ALA A 221 -6.55 -4.31 -14.84
CA ALA A 221 -5.63 -3.36 -14.24
C ALA A 221 -4.19 -3.57 -14.72
N LEU A 222 -3.49 -2.45 -14.88
CA LEU A 222 -2.04 -2.36 -15.09
C LEU A 222 -1.42 -1.63 -13.89
N GLU A 223 -0.35 -2.19 -13.31
CA GLU A 223 0.61 -1.45 -12.51
C GLU A 223 2.01 -1.60 -13.15
N ALA A 224 2.51 -0.52 -13.76
CA ALA A 224 3.90 -0.42 -14.22
C ALA A 224 4.75 0.20 -13.09
N TYR A 225 5.88 -0.43 -12.76
CA TYR A 225 6.72 -0.05 -11.62
C TYR A 225 8.20 -0.03 -11.99
N TRP A 226 8.87 1.08 -11.68
CA TRP A 226 10.30 1.27 -11.84
C TRP A 226 10.97 1.37 -10.46
N GLN A 227 11.97 0.52 -10.21
CA GLN A 227 12.78 0.55 -9.00
C GLN A 227 13.96 1.51 -9.18
N LEU A 228 13.97 2.61 -8.43
CA LEU A 228 14.91 3.74 -8.60
C LEU A 228 16.10 3.70 -7.60
N GLY A 229 16.20 2.61 -6.83
CA GLY A 229 17.31 2.35 -5.91
C GLY A 229 17.20 3.08 -4.56
N PRO A 230 18.26 3.03 -3.73
CA PRO A 230 18.22 3.55 -2.37
C PRO A 230 17.79 5.01 -2.27
N ASP A 231 17.05 5.29 -1.19
CA ASP A 231 16.57 6.60 -0.81
C ASP A 231 17.72 7.51 -0.33
N THR A 232 17.70 8.73 -0.83
CA THR A 232 18.50 9.88 -0.39
C THR A 232 17.67 11.13 -0.64
N ILE A 233 17.85 12.21 0.11
CA ILE A 233 17.10 13.47 -0.09
C ILE A 233 17.27 13.93 -1.55
N GLU A 234 18.51 13.88 -2.06
CA GLU A 234 18.89 14.20 -3.44
C GLU A 234 18.03 13.45 -4.46
N ARG A 235 17.97 12.12 -4.39
CA ARG A 235 17.23 11.32 -5.36
C ARG A 235 15.73 11.50 -5.16
N ARG A 236 15.28 11.49 -3.90
CA ARG A 236 13.88 11.59 -3.53
C ARG A 236 13.23 12.85 -4.09
N VAL A 237 13.87 14.02 -3.98
CA VAL A 237 13.30 15.26 -4.53
C VAL A 237 13.25 15.27 -6.06
N VAL A 238 14.18 14.60 -6.75
CA VAL A 238 14.13 14.44 -8.22
C VAL A 238 12.99 13.50 -8.63
N VAL A 239 12.76 12.40 -7.90
CA VAL A 239 11.62 11.49 -8.12
C VAL A 239 10.28 12.19 -7.86
N GLN A 240 10.18 12.95 -6.77
CA GLN A 240 8.98 13.75 -6.46
C GLN A 240 8.72 14.82 -7.52
N MET A 241 9.77 15.44 -8.07
CA MET A 241 9.62 16.41 -9.15
C MET A 241 9.19 15.75 -10.46
N LEU A 242 9.70 14.55 -10.77
CA LEU A 242 9.25 13.75 -11.91
C LEU A 242 7.77 13.36 -11.77
N GLU A 243 7.37 12.86 -10.60
CA GLU A 243 5.97 12.59 -10.25
C GLU A 243 5.10 13.84 -10.43
N LYS A 244 5.54 14.99 -9.93
CA LYS A 244 4.77 16.23 -9.99
C LYS A 244 4.57 16.76 -11.41
N LEU A 245 5.56 16.60 -12.28
CA LEU A 245 5.44 16.93 -13.70
C LEU A 245 4.58 15.92 -14.48
N MET A 246 4.59 14.65 -14.08
CA MET A 246 3.87 13.56 -14.77
C MET A 246 2.37 13.51 -14.42
N GLU A 247 2.00 13.85 -13.19
CA GLU A 247 0.65 13.69 -12.62
C GLU A 247 -0.48 14.20 -13.53
N GLU A 248 -0.44 15.47 -13.91
CA GLU A 248 -1.52 16.09 -14.69
C GLU A 248 -1.52 15.64 -16.17
N PRO A 249 -0.39 15.63 -16.90
CA PRO A 249 -0.36 15.15 -18.28
C PRO A 249 -0.76 13.67 -18.43
N LEU A 250 -0.37 12.82 -17.47
CA LEU A 250 -0.75 11.40 -17.44
C LEU A 250 -2.25 11.23 -17.27
N TYR A 251 -2.85 11.98 -16.35
CA TYR A 251 -4.28 11.97 -16.11
C TYR A 251 -5.03 12.51 -17.33
N ASP A 252 -4.72 13.72 -17.79
CA ASP A 252 -5.39 14.31 -18.95
C ASP A 252 -5.30 13.43 -20.21
N THR A 253 -4.11 12.89 -20.52
CA THR A 253 -3.94 12.02 -21.70
C THR A 253 -4.70 10.69 -21.55
N LEU A 254 -4.40 9.89 -20.52
CA LEU A 254 -4.91 8.52 -20.44
C LEU A 254 -6.33 8.42 -19.86
N ARG A 255 -6.75 9.37 -19.01
CA ARG A 255 -8.07 9.40 -18.37
C ARG A 255 -9.08 10.28 -19.10
N THR A 256 -8.70 11.50 -19.49
CA THR A 256 -9.63 12.48 -20.08
C THR A 256 -9.76 12.31 -21.59
N LYS A 257 -8.64 12.34 -22.32
CA LYS A 257 -8.60 12.30 -23.79
C LYS A 257 -8.83 10.89 -24.33
N GLU A 258 -8.05 9.91 -23.88
CA GLU A 258 -8.11 8.52 -24.39
C GLU A 258 -9.16 7.65 -23.68
N GLN A 259 -9.67 8.10 -22.53
CA GLN A 259 -10.70 7.41 -21.74
C GLN A 259 -10.38 5.93 -21.43
N LEU A 260 -9.09 5.61 -21.24
CA LEU A 260 -8.63 4.22 -21.10
C LEU A 260 -9.14 3.54 -19.84
N GLY A 261 -9.39 4.29 -18.77
CA GLY A 261 -9.82 3.76 -17.49
C GLY A 261 -10.62 4.79 -16.69
N TYR A 262 -11.24 4.38 -15.59
CA TYR A 262 -11.86 5.35 -14.67
C TYR A 262 -10.87 5.88 -13.63
N SER A 263 -9.80 5.13 -13.39
CA SER A 263 -8.72 5.45 -12.46
C SER A 263 -7.38 5.36 -13.19
N VAL A 264 -6.67 6.48 -13.23
CA VAL A 264 -5.29 6.63 -13.72
C VAL A 264 -4.54 7.41 -12.64
N SER A 265 -3.34 6.96 -12.28
CA SER A 265 -2.47 7.68 -11.33
C SER A 265 -1.01 7.28 -11.52
N CYS A 266 -0.08 8.20 -11.30
CA CYS A 266 1.30 7.86 -10.98
C CYS A 266 1.52 7.97 -9.46
N GLY A 267 2.71 7.56 -9.00
CA GLY A 267 3.29 8.20 -7.84
C GLY A 267 4.47 7.47 -7.23
N LEU A 268 5.19 8.18 -6.37
CA LEU A 268 6.36 7.68 -5.65
C LEU A 268 5.98 6.51 -4.75
N ARG A 269 6.88 5.55 -4.65
CA ARG A 269 6.79 4.38 -3.76
C ARG A 269 8.06 4.34 -2.92
N MET A 270 7.88 4.40 -1.60
CA MET A 270 8.90 3.97 -0.65
C MET A 270 8.60 2.51 -0.29
N THR A 271 9.60 1.64 -0.34
CA THR A 271 9.45 0.25 0.14
C THR A 271 10.78 -0.19 0.73
N ASN A 272 10.82 -0.29 2.07
CA ASN A 272 12.01 -0.69 2.84
C ASN A 272 13.26 0.14 2.48
N GLY A 273 13.14 1.48 2.44
CA GLY A 273 14.26 2.39 2.12
C GLY A 273 14.66 2.46 0.64
N ILE A 274 13.95 1.76 -0.26
CA ILE A 274 14.16 1.86 -1.72
C ILE A 274 13.05 2.67 -2.37
N LEU A 275 13.46 3.64 -3.20
CA LEU A 275 12.57 4.46 -4.01
C LEU A 275 12.10 3.69 -5.25
N GLY A 276 10.88 3.98 -5.67
CA GLY A 276 10.37 3.62 -6.98
C GLY A 276 9.28 4.58 -7.46
N LEU A 277 8.93 4.47 -8.74
CA LEU A 277 7.79 5.15 -9.35
C LEU A 277 6.80 4.07 -9.79
N ALA A 278 5.49 4.29 -9.62
CA ALA A 278 4.48 3.38 -10.17
C ALA A 278 3.34 4.11 -10.87
N VAL A 279 3.04 3.72 -12.11
CA VAL A 279 1.84 4.12 -12.84
C VAL A 279 0.78 3.02 -12.72
N LYS A 280 -0.45 3.41 -12.44
CA LYS A 280 -1.61 2.52 -12.25
C LYS A 280 -2.75 2.96 -13.15
N ILE A 281 -3.32 2.01 -13.88
CA ILE A 281 -4.47 2.21 -14.77
C ILE A 281 -5.48 1.08 -14.53
N GLN A 282 -6.76 1.41 -14.35
CA GLN A 282 -7.84 0.42 -14.21
C GLN A 282 -8.98 0.70 -15.22
N SER A 283 -9.33 -0.31 -16.02
CA SER A 283 -10.22 -0.22 -17.17
C SER A 283 -11.26 -1.34 -17.23
N GLU A 284 -12.53 -1.01 -17.48
CA GLU A 284 -13.57 -2.00 -17.84
C GLU A 284 -13.51 -2.41 -19.33
N ARG A 285 -12.81 -1.63 -20.17
CA ARG A 285 -12.91 -1.71 -21.65
C ARG A 285 -11.70 -2.35 -22.31
N TYR A 286 -10.51 -2.16 -21.75
CA TYR A 286 -9.24 -2.50 -22.39
C TYR A 286 -8.43 -3.48 -21.55
N GLU A 287 -7.79 -4.45 -22.22
CA GLU A 287 -6.89 -5.40 -21.58
C GLU A 287 -5.54 -4.76 -21.22
N PRO A 288 -4.82 -5.29 -20.21
CA PRO A 288 -3.59 -4.68 -19.71
C PRO A 288 -2.51 -4.45 -20.77
N GLU A 289 -2.42 -5.31 -21.79
CA GLU A 289 -1.51 -5.14 -22.94
C GLU A 289 -1.77 -3.84 -23.70
N HIS A 290 -3.04 -3.48 -23.91
CA HIS A 290 -3.41 -2.23 -24.58
C HIS A 290 -3.12 -1.02 -23.68
N LEU A 291 -3.43 -1.14 -22.39
CA LEU A 291 -3.12 -0.09 -21.41
C LEU A 291 -1.60 0.19 -21.35
N HIS A 292 -0.78 -0.86 -21.43
CA HIS A 292 0.68 -0.73 -21.39
C HIS A 292 1.23 -0.10 -22.67
N ALA A 293 0.76 -0.52 -23.85
CA ALA A 293 1.14 0.10 -25.12
C ALA A 293 0.77 1.60 -25.18
N ARG A 294 -0.38 2.00 -24.63
CA ARG A 294 -0.75 3.42 -24.52
C ARG A 294 0.10 4.18 -23.51
N LEU A 295 0.48 3.54 -22.40
CA LEU A 295 1.43 4.10 -21.43
C LEU A 295 2.82 4.34 -22.05
N GLU A 296 3.34 3.40 -22.85
CA GLU A 296 4.62 3.59 -23.57
C GLU A 296 4.57 4.79 -24.53
N VAL A 297 3.48 4.93 -25.29
CA VAL A 297 3.26 6.10 -26.17
C VAL A 297 3.17 7.42 -25.36
N PHE A 298 2.52 7.40 -24.20
CA PHE A 298 2.51 8.55 -23.30
C PHE A 298 3.91 8.88 -22.75
N LEU A 299 4.71 7.88 -22.36
CA LEU A 299 6.06 8.12 -21.84
C LEU A 299 6.97 8.75 -22.90
N GLN A 300 6.80 8.40 -24.17
CA GLN A 300 7.51 9.03 -25.30
C GLN A 300 7.08 10.50 -25.50
N SER A 301 5.79 10.80 -25.50
CA SER A 301 5.30 12.18 -25.67
C SER A 301 5.60 13.06 -24.45
N PHE A 302 5.59 12.48 -23.24
CA PHE A 302 5.96 13.13 -21.99
C PHE A 302 7.45 13.50 -21.93
N HIS A 303 8.34 12.66 -22.48
CA HIS A 303 9.76 13.00 -22.61
C HIS A 303 9.97 14.24 -23.50
N ALA A 304 9.30 14.29 -24.65
CA ALA A 304 9.34 15.43 -25.56
C ALA A 304 8.75 16.71 -24.94
N SER A 305 7.67 16.60 -24.15
CA SER A 305 7.06 17.76 -23.48
C SER A 305 7.90 18.27 -22.32
N MET A 306 8.56 17.40 -21.55
CA MET A 306 9.55 17.82 -20.54
C MET A 306 10.75 18.53 -21.20
N SER A 307 11.24 18.02 -22.33
CA SER A 307 12.38 18.59 -23.07
C SER A 307 12.10 20.00 -23.64
N THR A 308 10.82 20.35 -23.81
CA THR A 308 10.36 21.66 -24.31
C THR A 308 9.68 22.51 -23.23
N LEU A 309 9.71 22.07 -21.96
CA LEU A 309 9.05 22.74 -20.84
C LEU A 309 9.68 24.11 -20.56
N PRO A 310 8.92 25.23 -20.63
CA PRO A 310 9.50 26.55 -20.41
C PRO A 310 10.07 26.70 -18.99
N PRO A 311 11.26 27.29 -18.79
CA PRO A 311 11.89 27.43 -17.47
C PRO A 311 11.00 28.10 -16.43
N SER A 312 10.15 29.06 -16.85
CA SER A 312 9.19 29.72 -15.96
C SER A 312 8.05 28.82 -15.48
N VAL A 313 7.65 27.81 -16.27
CA VAL A 313 6.65 26.79 -15.87
C VAL A 313 7.30 25.82 -14.89
N TYR A 314 8.50 25.32 -15.19
CA TYR A 314 9.27 24.44 -14.31
C TYR A 314 9.51 25.07 -12.93
N ALA A 315 9.94 26.35 -12.90
CA ALA A 315 10.15 27.10 -11.67
C ALA A 315 8.87 27.22 -10.81
N ARG A 316 7.69 27.42 -11.43
CA ARG A 316 6.42 27.45 -10.69
C ARG A 316 6.09 26.09 -10.06
N GLN A 317 6.33 24.99 -10.78
CA GLN A 317 6.10 23.64 -10.25
C GLN A 317 7.08 23.30 -9.10
N LEU A 318 8.35 23.71 -9.20
CA LEU A 318 9.32 23.60 -8.09
C LEU A 318 8.85 24.37 -6.85
N VAL A 319 8.45 25.64 -7.02
CA VAL A 319 7.99 26.47 -5.90
C VAL A 319 6.73 25.89 -5.27
N ALA A 320 5.76 25.43 -6.07
CA ALA A 320 4.55 24.80 -5.55
C ALA A 320 4.85 23.51 -4.77
N LEU A 321 5.76 22.65 -5.27
CA LEU A 321 6.17 21.43 -4.57
C LEU A 321 6.93 21.76 -3.28
N ALA A 322 7.84 22.73 -3.30
CA ALA A 322 8.57 23.18 -2.09
C ALA A 322 7.62 23.82 -1.06
N GLN A 323 6.62 24.59 -1.47
CA GLN A 323 5.58 25.13 -0.59
C GLN A 323 4.76 24.02 0.06
N ASN A 324 4.37 22.99 -0.70
CA ASN A 324 3.66 21.83 -0.14
C ASN A 324 4.50 21.09 0.93
N LYS A 325 5.84 21.05 0.78
CA LYS A 325 6.76 20.48 1.78
C LYS A 325 6.96 21.33 3.05
N LEU A 326 6.53 22.58 3.01
CA LEU A 326 6.57 23.53 4.14
C LEU A 326 5.18 23.78 4.75
N GLN A 327 4.13 23.10 4.26
CA GLN A 327 2.82 23.13 4.90
C GLN A 327 2.94 22.51 6.30
N ARG A 328 2.34 23.18 7.28
CA ARG A 328 2.18 22.64 8.63
C ARG A 328 1.10 21.58 8.61
N ASP A 329 1.28 20.54 9.42
CA ASP A 329 0.26 19.51 9.61
C ASP A 329 -1.04 20.16 10.11
N ALA A 330 -2.18 19.77 9.53
CA ALA A 330 -3.48 20.35 9.87
C ALA A 330 -4.08 19.79 11.17
N SER A 331 -3.48 18.73 11.72
CA SER A 331 -3.90 18.10 12.97
C SER A 331 -2.76 17.38 13.68
N LEU A 332 -2.93 17.16 14.99
CA LEU A 332 -2.01 16.34 15.80
C LEU A 332 -1.82 14.93 15.25
N ASN A 333 -2.87 14.33 14.66
CA ASN A 333 -2.80 12.99 14.06
C ASN A 333 -1.94 12.95 12.80
N GLU A 334 -1.92 14.03 12.02
CA GLU A 334 -1.09 14.17 10.83
C GLU A 334 0.37 14.37 11.22
N GLU A 335 0.64 15.26 12.18
CA GLU A 335 1.98 15.47 12.75
C GLU A 335 2.55 14.18 13.36
N ALA A 336 1.77 13.50 14.21
CA ALA A 336 2.18 12.22 14.81
C ALA A 336 2.38 11.13 13.76
N GLY A 337 1.55 11.09 12.71
CA GLY A 337 1.73 10.19 11.56
C GLY A 337 3.03 10.45 10.82
N ARG A 338 3.41 11.72 10.62
CA ARG A 338 4.66 12.15 9.99
C ARG A 338 5.89 11.70 10.80
N TYR A 339 5.92 11.94 12.12
CA TYR A 339 7.03 11.45 12.95
C TYR A 339 7.05 9.92 13.10
N TRP A 340 5.88 9.28 13.18
CA TRP A 340 5.79 7.82 13.29
C TRP A 340 6.34 7.10 12.04
N ALA A 341 6.12 7.66 10.84
CA ALA A 341 6.72 7.15 9.61
C ALA A 341 8.27 7.16 9.66
N GLU A 342 8.87 8.24 10.19
CA GLU A 342 10.33 8.33 10.36
C GLU A 342 10.89 7.30 11.37
N ILE A 343 10.12 6.96 12.40
CA ILE A 343 10.47 5.94 13.40
C ILE A 343 10.35 4.53 12.81
N VAL A 344 9.23 4.21 12.15
CA VAL A 344 8.98 2.89 11.54
C VAL A 344 9.96 2.59 10.40
N ASP A 345 10.28 3.59 9.57
CA ASP A 345 11.31 3.47 8.54
C ASP A 345 12.75 3.50 9.10
N ARG A 346 12.92 3.81 10.40
CA ARG A 346 14.21 4.00 11.09
C ARG A 346 15.11 5.07 10.44
N ARG A 347 14.49 6.06 9.80
CA ARG A 347 15.18 7.21 9.19
C ARG A 347 15.42 8.31 10.21
N PHE A 348 14.48 8.51 11.15
CA PHE A 348 14.54 9.53 12.20
C PHE A 348 14.77 10.97 11.68
N GLN A 349 14.35 11.29 10.44
CA GLN A 349 14.52 12.60 9.82
C GLN A 349 13.27 13.46 10.07
N PHE A 350 13.03 13.84 11.32
CA PHE A 350 11.79 14.53 11.72
C PHE A 350 11.58 15.88 11.01
N ASP A 351 12.67 16.57 10.66
CA ASP A 351 12.69 17.86 9.93
C ASP A 351 12.91 17.71 8.41
N VAL A 352 12.60 16.54 7.83
CA VAL A 352 12.86 16.26 6.40
C VAL A 352 12.10 17.19 5.44
N GLY A 353 10.95 17.73 5.82
CA GLY A 353 10.16 18.66 4.99
C GLY A 353 10.95 19.93 4.60
N PRO A 354 11.44 20.73 5.56
CA PRO A 354 12.35 21.85 5.30
C PRO A 354 13.62 21.49 4.51
N TRP A 355 14.19 20.29 4.73
CA TRP A 355 15.38 19.85 3.99
C TRP A 355 15.07 19.51 2.53
N GLU A 356 13.96 18.78 2.28
CA GLU A 356 13.44 18.51 0.94
C GLU A 356 13.08 19.82 0.21
N ALA A 357 12.38 20.75 0.88
CA ALA A 357 12.02 22.05 0.32
C ALA A 357 13.26 22.86 -0.10
N ARG A 358 14.30 22.91 0.75
CA ARG A 358 15.58 23.56 0.42
C ARG A 358 16.28 22.88 -0.76
N ARG A 359 16.31 21.53 -0.78
CA ARG A 359 16.98 20.78 -1.85
C ARG A 359 16.23 20.90 -3.18
N LEU A 360 14.89 20.89 -3.17
CA LEU A 360 14.02 21.06 -4.34
C LEU A 360 14.38 22.32 -5.15
N LEU A 361 14.61 23.46 -4.50
CA LEU A 361 14.98 24.71 -5.16
C LEU A 361 16.31 24.67 -5.94
N SER A 362 17.11 23.61 -5.74
CA SER A 362 18.37 23.34 -6.46
C SER A 362 18.30 22.15 -7.43
N VAL A 363 17.11 21.60 -7.66
CA VAL A 363 16.88 20.56 -8.67
C VAL A 363 16.71 21.22 -10.04
N SER A 364 17.47 20.74 -11.03
CA SER A 364 17.35 21.19 -12.41
C SER A 364 16.49 20.25 -13.26
N LEU A 365 15.85 20.79 -14.29
CA LEU A 365 15.09 20.00 -15.25
C LEU A 365 15.97 18.93 -15.93
N ALA A 366 17.26 19.23 -16.14
CA ALA A 366 18.24 18.28 -16.65
C ALA A 366 18.44 17.06 -15.73
N GLN A 367 18.40 17.22 -14.41
CA GLN A 367 18.46 16.10 -13.46
C GLN A 367 17.20 15.22 -13.51
N VAL A 368 16.03 15.85 -13.71
CA VAL A 368 14.76 15.13 -13.87
C VAL A 368 14.72 14.35 -15.18
N LEU A 369 15.17 14.96 -16.29
CA LEU A 369 15.31 14.31 -17.59
C LEU A 369 16.30 13.14 -17.53
N ALA A 370 17.49 13.34 -16.94
CA ALA A 370 18.49 12.28 -16.82
C ALA A 370 17.98 11.08 -15.99
N LEU A 371 17.25 11.32 -14.89
CA LEU A 371 16.61 10.25 -14.13
C LEU A 371 15.57 9.49 -14.96
N PHE A 372 14.76 10.22 -15.74
CA PHE A 372 13.74 9.62 -16.60
C PHE A 372 14.38 8.77 -17.70
N GLU A 373 15.38 9.29 -18.40
CA GLU A 373 16.10 8.61 -19.48
C GLU A 373 16.88 7.38 -18.99
N GLU A 374 17.49 7.44 -17.80
CA GLU A 374 18.24 6.33 -17.23
C GLU A 374 17.33 5.19 -16.72
N SER A 375 16.16 5.52 -16.17
CA SER A 375 15.41 4.59 -15.30
C SER A 375 13.93 4.37 -15.63
N VAL A 376 13.28 5.20 -16.45
CA VAL A 376 11.81 5.20 -16.64
C VAL A 376 11.36 5.18 -18.11
N GLY A 377 12.07 5.89 -18.99
CA GLY A 377 11.73 6.01 -20.41
C GLY A 377 11.75 4.68 -21.17
N VAL A 378 11.04 4.61 -22.29
CA VAL A 378 10.85 3.36 -23.06
C VAL A 378 12.17 2.71 -23.51
N ASN A 379 13.22 3.51 -23.73
CA ASN A 379 14.56 3.06 -24.15
C ASN A 379 15.59 3.04 -23.00
N ALA A 380 15.15 3.08 -21.73
CA ALA A 380 16.03 3.17 -20.57
C ALA A 380 16.75 1.82 -20.31
N GLU A 381 17.96 1.65 -20.87
CA GLU A 381 18.73 0.39 -20.78
C GLU A 381 19.02 -0.07 -19.34
N LYS A 382 19.12 0.87 -18.39
CA LYS A 382 19.36 0.56 -16.97
C LYS A 382 18.07 0.41 -16.16
N ALA A 383 16.89 0.57 -16.77
CA ALA A 383 15.62 0.48 -16.08
C ALA A 383 15.46 -0.87 -15.38
N ARG A 384 14.93 -0.79 -14.16
CA ARG A 384 14.61 -1.93 -13.29
C ARG A 384 13.10 -2.01 -13.20
N HIS A 385 12.48 -2.58 -14.24
CA HIS A 385 11.06 -2.42 -14.53
C HIS A 385 10.28 -3.72 -14.30
N ALA A 386 9.11 -3.59 -13.67
CA ALA A 386 8.11 -4.63 -13.55
C ALA A 386 6.73 -4.11 -13.98
N ALA A 387 6.12 -4.78 -14.96
CA ALA A 387 4.73 -4.57 -15.35
C ALA A 387 3.86 -5.67 -14.72
N VAL A 388 2.75 -5.27 -14.10
CA VAL A 388 1.79 -6.20 -13.49
C VAL A 388 0.43 -6.06 -14.15
N TYR A 389 -0.02 -7.15 -14.76
CA TYR A 389 -1.29 -7.27 -15.45
C TYR A 389 -2.26 -8.09 -14.59
N VAL A 390 -3.46 -7.55 -14.34
CA VAL A 390 -4.58 -8.31 -13.77
C VAL A 390 -5.77 -8.19 -14.71
N THR A 391 -6.12 -9.26 -15.42
CA THR A 391 -7.22 -9.27 -16.41
C THR A 391 -8.58 -9.53 -15.76
N GLY A 392 -9.57 -8.69 -16.05
CA GLY A 392 -10.97 -8.90 -15.67
C GLY A 392 -11.56 -10.14 -16.37
N ARG A 393 -12.25 -11.01 -15.62
CA ARG A 393 -12.75 -12.30 -16.13
C ARG A 393 -14.06 -12.19 -16.91
N ALA A 394 -14.93 -11.25 -16.55
CA ALA A 394 -16.29 -11.21 -17.06
C ALA A 394 -16.42 -10.85 -18.56
N CYS A 395 -15.38 -10.32 -19.21
CA CYS A 395 -15.44 -9.90 -20.63
C CYS A 395 -15.17 -11.02 -21.64
N ARG A 396 -14.53 -12.15 -21.25
CA ARG A 396 -14.17 -13.21 -22.22
C ARG A 396 -15.35 -14.04 -22.73
N SER A 397 -16.43 -14.18 -21.94
CA SER A 397 -17.60 -14.98 -22.29
C SER A 397 -18.34 -14.50 -23.56
N ARG A 398 -18.24 -13.21 -23.90
CA ARG A 398 -18.91 -12.62 -25.07
C ARG A 398 -18.18 -12.78 -26.40
N ARG A 399 -16.88 -13.11 -26.42
CA ARG A 399 -16.10 -13.24 -27.67
C ARG A 399 -16.05 -14.68 -28.23
N GLY A 400 -16.48 -15.69 -27.47
CA GLY A 400 -16.51 -17.09 -27.90
C GLY A 400 -17.79 -17.55 -28.61
N GLY A 401 -18.79 -16.69 -28.78
CA GLY A 401 -20.15 -17.10 -29.16
C GLY A 401 -20.82 -16.22 -30.23
N ARG A 402 -20.25 -16.19 -31.45
CA ARG A 402 -20.97 -15.73 -32.66
C ARG A 402 -20.74 -16.67 -33.84
N GLY A 403 -21.28 -17.88 -33.73
CA GLY A 403 -21.55 -18.76 -34.86
C GLY A 403 -23.05 -18.89 -35.04
N GLY A 404 -23.61 -18.23 -36.07
CA GLY A 404 -24.92 -18.48 -36.68
C GLY A 404 -26.17 -18.54 -35.80
N ARG A 405 -27.05 -17.53 -35.94
CA ARG A 405 -28.37 -17.72 -36.57
C ARG A 405 -29.11 -16.39 -36.75
N GLU A 406 -29.58 -16.16 -37.97
CA GLU A 406 -30.63 -15.21 -38.29
C GLU A 406 -31.99 -15.75 -37.84
N LYS A 407 -32.90 -14.84 -37.48
CA LYS A 407 -34.35 -14.84 -37.74
C LYS A 407 -34.90 -13.51 -37.21
N GLU A 408 -35.35 -12.62 -38.09
CA GLU A 408 -36.74 -12.50 -38.54
C GLU A 408 -37.67 -12.04 -37.41
N GLY A 409 -38.34 -10.90 -37.64
CA GLY A 409 -38.93 -10.09 -36.56
C GLY A 409 -40.43 -10.26 -36.36
N PHE A 410 -40.98 -9.41 -35.49
CA PHE A 410 -42.41 -9.14 -35.43
C PHE A 410 -42.66 -7.69 -34.99
N ALA A 411 -43.80 -7.12 -35.37
CA ALA A 411 -44.09 -5.70 -35.24
C ALA A 411 -45.20 -5.39 -34.21
N ARG A 412 -45.10 -4.18 -33.63
CA ARG A 412 -46.19 -3.30 -33.10
C ARG A 412 -47.30 -3.90 -32.22
N SER A 413 -47.48 -3.28 -31.05
CA SER A 413 -48.76 -2.68 -30.65
C SER A 413 -48.56 -1.41 -29.80
N GLY A 414 -49.46 -0.43 -29.94
CA GLY A 414 -49.69 0.63 -28.93
C GLY A 414 -50.64 0.11 -27.83
N LYS A 415 -51.11 0.88 -26.83
CA LYS A 415 -51.39 2.33 -26.70
C LYS A 415 -51.33 2.67 -25.19
N ALA A 416 -50.75 3.81 -24.78
CA ALA A 416 -51.38 5.11 -24.55
C ALA A 416 -52.19 5.25 -23.25
N THR A 417 -51.78 6.20 -22.41
CA THR A 417 -52.64 7.03 -21.55
C THR A 417 -52.11 8.46 -21.54
N GLU A 418 -52.90 9.38 -22.11
CA GLU A 418 -52.89 10.82 -21.81
C GLU A 418 -53.51 11.03 -20.41
N GLY A 419 -53.39 12.16 -19.71
CA GLY A 419 -52.77 13.46 -19.99
C GLY A 419 -53.11 14.46 -18.87
N GLU A 420 -52.93 15.77 -19.13
CA GLU A 420 -53.20 16.94 -18.26
C GLU A 420 -52.20 17.20 -17.09
N GLY A 421 -51.78 18.45 -16.81
CA GLY A 421 -51.96 19.70 -17.56
C GLY A 421 -51.53 20.97 -16.79
N GLY A 422 -50.95 21.97 -17.49
CA GLY A 422 -50.62 23.32 -16.98
C GLY A 422 -49.11 23.56 -16.73
N LYS A 423 -48.37 24.31 -17.58
CA LYS A 423 -48.31 25.79 -17.75
C LYS A 423 -47.58 26.48 -16.57
N GLU A 424 -46.67 27.45 -16.72
CA GLU A 424 -46.05 28.18 -17.86
C GLU A 424 -44.83 28.99 -17.31
N ALA A 425 -43.86 29.58 -18.02
CA ALA A 425 -43.52 29.75 -19.45
C ALA A 425 -41.99 30.07 -19.63
N MET A 426 -41.53 30.19 -20.88
CA MET A 426 -40.48 31.13 -21.42
C MET A 426 -39.09 31.32 -20.75
N GLU A 427 -37.99 31.61 -21.46
CA GLU A 427 -37.55 31.43 -22.87
C GLU A 427 -36.04 31.74 -22.93
N GLY A 428 -35.27 31.21 -23.89
CA GLY A 428 -33.80 31.41 -23.88
C GLY A 428 -33.01 30.61 -24.92
N THR A 429 -33.32 30.81 -26.20
CA THR A 429 -32.80 30.06 -27.35
C THR A 429 -31.30 30.27 -27.62
N GLN A 430 -30.55 29.19 -27.92
CA GLN A 430 -29.54 29.20 -28.99
C GLN A 430 -29.08 27.78 -29.39
N THR A 431 -29.15 27.48 -30.68
CA THR A 431 -28.67 26.25 -31.35
C THR A 431 -27.25 26.44 -31.91
N PRO A 432 -26.49 25.35 -32.08
CA PRO A 432 -25.47 25.29 -33.13
C PRO A 432 -25.70 24.11 -34.11
N THR A 433 -26.06 24.50 -35.33
CA THR A 433 -25.59 24.04 -36.64
C THR A 433 -24.93 22.65 -36.81
N GLN A 434 -25.40 21.92 -37.83
CA GLN A 434 -24.86 20.67 -38.34
C GLN A 434 -23.45 20.82 -38.97
N ALA A 435 -22.64 19.76 -38.92
CA ALA A 435 -21.43 19.59 -39.74
C ALA A 435 -21.58 18.36 -40.67
N PRO A 436 -20.98 18.36 -41.87
CA PRO A 436 -21.28 17.37 -42.92
C PRO A 436 -20.52 16.04 -42.75
N ALA A 437 -20.99 15.03 -43.49
CA ALA A 437 -20.33 13.73 -43.61
C ALA A 437 -19.29 13.74 -44.75
N GLU A 438 -18.17 13.03 -44.56
CA GLU A 438 -17.23 12.67 -45.62
C GLU A 438 -16.94 11.16 -45.62
N THR A 439 -16.66 10.66 -46.83
CA THR A 439 -16.56 9.25 -47.22
C THR A 439 -15.16 8.64 -46.94
N PRO A 440 -15.01 7.30 -46.97
CA PRO A 440 -13.80 6.63 -46.47
C PRO A 440 -12.65 6.61 -47.51
N LEU A 441 -11.42 6.61 -47.00
CA LEU A 441 -10.20 6.33 -47.78
C LEU A 441 -9.74 4.87 -47.60
N SER A 442 -9.15 4.34 -48.67
CA SER A 442 -8.89 2.91 -48.91
C SER A 442 -7.50 2.42 -48.47
N ASP A 443 -7.44 1.12 -48.18
CA ASP A 443 -6.29 0.20 -48.22
C ASP A 443 -4.85 0.74 -48.07
N GLY A 444 -4.23 0.37 -46.94
CA GLY A 444 -2.77 0.33 -46.75
C GLY A 444 -2.35 -1.05 -46.23
N SER A 445 -1.44 -1.72 -46.94
CA SER A 445 -1.08 -3.14 -46.75
C SER A 445 -0.53 -3.48 -45.35
N VAL A 446 -1.12 -4.50 -44.71
CA VAL A 446 -0.63 -5.06 -43.43
C VAL A 446 0.51 -6.05 -43.66
N VAL A 447 1.70 -5.74 -43.13
CA VAL A 447 2.79 -6.71 -42.96
C VAL A 447 2.68 -7.34 -41.58
N LYS A 448 2.48 -8.66 -41.51
CA LYS A 448 2.52 -9.43 -40.26
C LYS A 448 3.96 -9.76 -39.86
N PRO A 449 4.26 -9.75 -38.55
CA PRO A 449 5.19 -10.70 -37.96
C PRO A 449 4.43 -11.71 -37.09
N GLU A 450 4.48 -12.99 -37.46
CA GLU A 450 3.98 -14.07 -36.61
C GLU A 450 5.02 -14.43 -35.54
N LYS A 451 4.61 -14.44 -34.26
CA LYS A 451 5.10 -15.38 -33.23
C LYS A 451 4.13 -15.40 -32.05
N LYS A 452 3.28 -16.44 -32.01
CA LYS A 452 2.38 -16.68 -30.87
C LYS A 452 3.19 -17.14 -29.66
N LEU A 453 3.19 -16.37 -28.57
CA LEU A 453 3.48 -16.91 -27.25
C LEU A 453 2.16 -17.40 -26.62
N GLY A 454 2.10 -18.68 -26.26
CA GLY A 454 0.95 -19.25 -25.56
C GLY A 454 0.97 -18.91 -24.06
N PRO A 455 -0.19 -18.79 -23.39
CA PRO A 455 -0.25 -18.50 -21.96
C PRO A 455 0.26 -19.70 -21.15
N LEU A 456 1.32 -19.49 -20.37
CA LEU A 456 1.82 -20.48 -19.40
C LEU A 456 1.10 -20.30 -18.06
N LEU A 457 0.30 -21.30 -17.67
CA LEU A 457 -0.39 -21.33 -16.37
C LEU A 457 0.59 -21.31 -15.20
N LEU A 458 0.54 -20.25 -14.39
CA LEU A 458 1.34 -20.09 -13.18
C LEU A 458 0.71 -20.82 -11.99
N SER A 459 1.15 -22.05 -11.73
CA SER A 459 0.95 -22.71 -10.42
C SER A 459 2.13 -23.56 -9.97
N ALA A 460 2.90 -24.14 -10.91
CA ALA A 460 4.07 -24.96 -10.60
C ALA A 460 5.43 -24.23 -10.74
N LYS A 461 5.55 -23.25 -11.65
CA LYS A 461 6.86 -22.67 -12.03
C LYS A 461 7.49 -21.70 -11.04
N VAL A 462 6.74 -21.10 -10.11
CA VAL A 462 7.30 -20.20 -9.08
C VAL A 462 8.34 -20.94 -8.22
N ARG A 463 8.14 -22.23 -7.95
CA ARG A 463 9.12 -23.09 -7.23
C ARG A 463 10.37 -23.44 -8.04
N SER A 464 10.33 -23.31 -9.37
CA SER A 464 11.48 -23.62 -10.25
C SER A 464 12.45 -22.45 -10.40
N LEU A 465 11.97 -21.20 -10.32
CA LEU A 465 12.84 -20.01 -10.36
C LEU A 465 13.75 -19.93 -9.11
N ALA A 466 13.24 -20.31 -7.94
CA ALA A 466 14.04 -20.45 -6.72
C ALA A 466 15.26 -21.40 -6.91
N ARG A 467 15.07 -22.54 -7.60
CA ARG A 467 16.14 -23.52 -7.87
C ARG A 467 17.10 -23.10 -8.99
N ILE A 468 16.72 -22.16 -9.85
CA ILE A 468 17.63 -21.57 -10.84
C ILE A 468 18.57 -20.55 -10.16
N SER A 469 18.07 -19.84 -9.14
CA SER A 469 18.89 -18.95 -8.29
C SER A 469 19.95 -19.67 -7.44
N GLU A 470 19.86 -20.99 -7.28
CA GLU A 470 20.89 -21.82 -6.62
C GLU A 470 21.97 -22.33 -7.59
N ARG A 471 21.71 -22.30 -8.90
CA ARG A 471 22.60 -22.84 -9.95
C ARG A 471 23.37 -21.79 -10.74
N MET A 472 22.96 -20.53 -10.69
CA MET A 472 23.73 -19.40 -11.20
C MET A 472 24.04 -18.49 -10.01
N GLY A 473 25.33 -18.15 -9.82
CA GLY A 473 25.86 -17.50 -8.62
C GLY A 473 24.94 -16.41 -8.06
N GLY A 474 24.54 -16.57 -6.80
CA GLY A 474 23.33 -15.95 -6.25
C GLY A 474 23.32 -14.41 -6.26
N PRO A 475 22.13 -13.80 -6.19
CA PRO A 475 21.98 -12.35 -6.21
C PRO A 475 22.62 -11.73 -4.96
N VAL A 476 23.43 -10.69 -5.18
CA VAL A 476 23.96 -9.86 -4.09
C VAL A 476 22.79 -9.05 -3.50
N ALA A 477 22.31 -9.48 -2.33
CA ALA A 477 21.40 -8.68 -1.53
C ALA A 477 22.16 -7.44 -1.03
N VAL A 478 21.59 -6.26 -1.24
CA VAL A 478 22.15 -5.00 -0.73
C VAL A 478 21.38 -4.64 0.54
N ASP A 479 22.10 -4.43 1.64
CA ASP A 479 21.49 -3.88 2.85
C ASP A 479 21.03 -2.45 2.60
N ALA A 480 19.82 -2.12 3.06
CA ALA A 480 19.41 -0.73 3.19
C ALA A 480 20.42 -0.03 4.13
N PRO A 481 20.91 1.18 3.80
CA PRO A 481 21.95 1.82 4.58
C PRO A 481 21.43 2.09 6.01
N ASN A 482 22.01 1.41 7.00
CA ASN A 482 21.81 1.75 8.39
C ASN A 482 22.35 3.17 8.64
N GLY A 483 21.44 4.12 8.87
CA GLY A 483 21.76 5.46 9.37
C GLY A 483 22.28 5.37 10.81
N GLY A 484 23.54 4.99 10.98
CA GLY A 484 24.11 4.63 12.28
C GLY A 484 25.65 4.57 12.26
N GLY A 485 26.28 5.67 11.86
CA GLY A 485 27.73 5.78 11.68
C GLY A 485 28.37 6.93 12.46
N HIS A 486 28.16 7.01 13.77
CA HIS A 486 28.98 7.85 14.66
C HIS A 486 29.82 6.96 15.58
N GLY A 487 31.08 6.79 15.20
CA GLY A 487 32.11 6.25 16.08
C GLY A 487 32.38 7.23 17.22
N ARG A 488 32.53 6.68 18.44
CA ARG A 488 33.03 7.44 19.59
C ARG A 488 34.55 7.46 19.55
N GLU A 489 35.14 8.62 19.36
CA GLU A 489 36.49 8.94 19.87
C GLU A 489 36.54 10.40 20.35
N GLY A 490 37.36 10.64 21.38
CA GLY A 490 38.04 11.92 21.67
C GLY A 490 37.18 13.19 21.77
N GLY A 491 36.90 13.62 23.01
CA GLY A 491 36.06 14.78 23.28
C GLY A 491 36.63 16.16 22.93
N THR A 492 35.71 17.08 22.72
CA THR A 492 35.63 18.41 23.36
C THR A 492 34.19 18.89 23.23
N GLU A 493 33.65 19.57 24.25
CA GLU A 493 32.36 20.27 24.14
C GLU A 493 32.44 21.35 23.05
N PRO A 494 31.28 21.70 22.44
CA PRO A 494 30.90 23.10 22.57
C PRO A 494 29.40 23.35 22.83
N GLU A 495 29.18 24.18 23.83
CA GLU A 495 28.28 25.35 23.84
C GLU A 495 26.79 25.19 23.46
N PHE A 496 25.97 25.36 24.49
CA PHE A 496 24.64 25.96 24.44
C PHE A 496 24.54 27.13 23.44
N TYR A 497 23.45 27.19 22.67
CA TYR A 497 22.85 28.47 22.27
C TYR A 497 21.33 28.48 22.56
N PRO A 498 20.77 29.60 23.06
CA PRO A 498 19.42 29.64 23.62
C PRO A 498 18.35 30.13 22.62
N ASN A 499 17.09 29.93 23.03
CA ASN A 499 15.90 30.75 22.73
C ASN A 499 15.80 31.46 21.37
N LEU A 500 14.88 31.00 20.52
CA LEU A 500 14.03 31.89 19.73
C LEU A 500 12.56 31.49 19.91
N THR A 501 11.77 32.50 20.27
CA THR A 501 10.30 32.52 20.40
C THR A 501 9.58 32.37 19.07
#